data_AF-A0A0U2ILW7-F1
#
_entry.id   AF-A0A0U2ILW7-F1
#
_cell.length_a   1.000
_cell.length_b   1.000
_cell.length_c   1.000
_cell.angle_alpha   90.00
_cell.angle_beta   90.00
_cell.angle_gamma   90.00
#
_symmetry.space_group_name_H-M   'P 1'
#
loop_
_entity.id
_entity.type
_entity.pdbx_description
1 polymer ?
#
loop_
_entity_poly.entity_id
_entity_poly.type
_entity_poly.pdbx_seq_one_letter_code
_entity_poly.pdbx_strand_id
1 'polypeptide(L)' 'MVVEPGFMFSGMIIFVFVFGLVLSVLHIVLSIWAYRDALSRGKSQEYAIIVLFGLLFFPVMGLIVYLVIRND' A
#
# COMPACT_ATOMS: atom_id res chain seq x y z
N MET A 1 -5.14 -37.85 12.88
CA MET A 1 -4.59 -36.78 13.74
C MET A 1 -5.65 -35.71 13.86
N VAL A 2 -6.22 -35.50 15.05
CA VAL A 2 -7.17 -34.42 15.29
C VAL A 2 -6.33 -33.18 15.57
N VAL A 3 -6.51 -32.12 14.78
CA VAL A 3 -5.82 -30.85 15.00
C VAL A 3 -6.56 -30.11 16.11
N GLU A 4 -5.86 -29.78 17.19
CA GLU A 4 -6.41 -29.04 18.32
C GLU A 4 -6.87 -27.64 17.87
N PRO A 5 -8.08 -27.17 18.22
CA PRO A 5 -8.58 -25.84 17.82
C PRO A 5 -7.63 -24.69 18.18
N GLY A 6 -6.88 -24.81 19.29
CA GLY A 6 -5.88 -23.83 19.71
C GLY A 6 -4.71 -23.69 18.74
N PHE A 7 -4.27 -24.78 18.10
CA PHE A 7 -3.22 -24.74 17.08
C PHE A 7 -3.69 -23.99 15.82
N MET A 8 -4.93 -24.24 15.40
CA MET A 8 -5.52 -23.54 14.24
C MET A 8 -5.63 -22.03 14.50
N PHE A 9 -6.07 -21.64 15.70
CA PHE A 9 -6.19 -20.23 16.09
C PHE A 9 -4.83 -19.51 16.11
N SER A 10 -3.80 -20.13 16.68
CA SER A 10 -2.45 -19.56 16.69
C SER A 10 -1.89 -19.38 15.27
N GLY A 11 -2.10 -20.36 14.39
CA GLY A 11 -1.71 -20.26 12.98
C GLY A 11 -2.41 -19.11 12.24
N MET A 12 -3.71 -18.91 12.48
CA MET A 12 -4.45 -17.79 11.88
C MET A 12 -3.93 -16.43 12.35
N ILE A 13 -3.59 -16.27 13.63
CA ILE A 13 -3.02 -15.02 14.14
C ILE A 13 -1.70 -14.70 13.43
N ILE A 14 -0.79 -15.67 13.37
CA ILE A 14 0.52 -15.48 12.72
C ILE A 14 0.32 -15.11 11.25
N PHE A 15 -0.58 -15.80 10.55
CA PHE A 15 -0.91 -15.50 9.17
C PHE A 15 -1.40 -14.05 8.99
N VAL A 16 -2.36 -13.60 9.79
CA VAL A 16 -2.89 -12.22 9.71
C VAL A 16 -1.81 -11.19 9.95
N PHE A 17 -0.92 -11.39 10.93
CA PHE A 17 0.18 -10.47 11.22
C PHE A 17 1.19 -10.41 10.08
N VAL A 18 1.66 -11.56 9.59
CA VAL A 18 2.65 -11.61 8.51
C VAL A 18 2.05 -11.05 7.22
N PHE A 19 0.83 -11.45 6.88
CA PHE A 19 0.13 -10.95 5.69
C PHE A 19 -0.14 -9.44 5.77
N GLY A 20 -0.61 -8.97 6.93
CA GLY A 20 -0.82 -7.54 7.18
C GLY A 20 0.47 -6.73 7.09
N LEU A 21 1.58 -7.26 7.59
CA LEU A 21 2.90 -6.62 7.46
C LEU A 21 3.34 -6.53 6.00
N VAL A 22 3.20 -7.61 5.22
CA VAL A 22 3.53 -7.63 3.79
C VAL A 22 2.70 -6.59 3.02
N LEU A 23 1.38 -6.54 3.27
CA LEU A 23 0.50 -5.55 2.65
C LEU A 23 0.87 -4.12 3.04
N SER A 24 1.25 -3.89 4.30
CA SER A 24 1.67 -2.56 4.77
C SER A 24 2.97 -2.11 4.09
N VAL A 25 3.96 -3.01 3.96
CA VAL A 25 5.20 -2.72 3.23
C VAL A 25 4.91 -2.42 1.77
N LEU A 26 4.08 -3.24 1.12
CA LEU A 26 3.68 -3.04 -0.27
C LEU A 26 2.98 -1.69 -0.46
N HIS A 27 2.12 -1.28 0.47
CA HIS A 27 1.43 0.01 0.44
C HIS A 27 2.40 1.19 0.53
N ILE A 28 3.37 1.15 1.45
CA ILE A 28 4.40 2.19 1.54
C ILE A 28 5.25 2.24 0.26
N VAL A 29 5.67 1.08 -0.26
CA VAL A 29 6.44 1.00 -1.51
C VAL A 29 5.67 1.60 -2.68
N LEU A 30 4.37 1.32 -2.81
CA LEU A 30 3.52 1.91 -3.84
C LEU A 30 3.36 3.42 -3.67
N SER A 31 3.23 3.89 -2.43
CA SER A 31 3.13 5.33 -2.12
C SER A 31 4.40 6.08 -2.53
N ILE A 32 5.57 5.53 -2.19
CA ILE A 32 6.88 6.08 -2.60
C ILE A 32 7.06 5.97 -4.12
N TRP A 33 6.62 4.87 -4.73
CA TRP A 33 6.66 4.70 -6.17
C TRP A 33 5.86 5.79 -6.88
N ALA A 34 4.62 6.06 -6.45
CA ALA A 34 3.78 7.11 -7.05
C ALA A 34 4.40 8.51 -6.89
N TYR A 35 4.99 8.80 -5.73
CA TYR A 35 5.75 10.04 -5.52
C TYR A 35 6.89 10.17 -6.54
N ARG A 36 7.71 9.13 -6.70
CA ARG A 36 8.86 9.13 -7.63
C ARG A 36 8.41 9.15 -9.08
N ASP A 37 7.36 8.43 -9.43
CA ASP A 37 6.78 8.40 -10.77
C ASP A 37 6.25 9.80 -11.15
N ALA A 38 5.54 10.49 -10.24
CA ALA A 38 5.08 11.85 -10.45
C ALA A 38 6.23 12.84 -10.74
N LEU A 39 7.32 12.78 -9.96
CA LEU A 39 8.51 13.60 -10.20
C LEU A 39 9.20 13.26 -11.53
N SER A 40 9.31 11.98 -11.86
CA SER A 40 9.94 11.53 -13.13
C SER A 40 9.17 12.00 -14.36
N ARG A 41 7.87 12.26 -14.21
CA ARG A 41 6.99 12.81 -15.25
C ARG A 41 7.01 14.34 -15.32
N GLY A 42 7.89 15.00 -14.57
CA GLY A 42 8.02 16.46 -14.56
C GLY A 42 6.92 17.19 -13.80
N LYS A 43 6.12 16.49 -12.98
CA LYS A 43 5.16 17.13 -12.07
C LYS A 43 5.92 17.86 -10.94
N SER A 44 5.30 18.88 -10.36
CA SER A 44 5.91 19.65 -9.28
C SER A 44 6.08 18.83 -8.00
N GLN A 45 6.97 19.29 -7.12
CA GLN A 45 7.20 18.63 -5.84
C GLN A 45 5.96 18.63 -4.95
N GLU A 46 5.18 19.71 -4.97
CA GLU A 46 3.92 19.84 -4.23
C GLU A 46 2.90 18.81 -4.72
N TYR A 47 2.75 18.65 -6.04
CA TYR A 47 1.88 17.62 -6.61
C TYR A 47 2.30 16.22 -6.17
N ALA A 48 3.59 15.90 -6.24
CA ALA A 48 4.09 14.60 -5.82
C ALA A 48 3.83 14.33 -4.33
N ILE A 49 3.99 15.34 -3.46
CA ILE A 49 3.66 15.25 -2.03
C ILE A 49 2.17 15.00 -1.83
N ILE A 50 1.29 15.70 -2.56
CA ILE A 50 -0.17 15.49 -2.48
C ILE A 50 -0.52 14.05 -2.88
N VAL A 51 0.09 13.51 -3.93
CA VAL A 51 -0.08 12.11 -4.35
C VAL A 51 0.40 11.15 -3.25
N LEU A 52 1.57 11.39 -2.67
CA LEU A 52 2.13 10.57 -1.60
C LEU A 52 1.18 10.51 -0.39
N PHE A 53 0.74 11.66 0.09
CA PHE A 53 -0.21 11.76 1.21
C PHE A 53 -1.57 11.15 0.84
N GLY A 54 -2.07 11.40 -0.37
CA GLY A 54 -3.29 10.80 -0.89
C GLY A 54 -3.23 9.27 -0.86
N LEU A 55 -2.13 8.66 -1.30
CA LEU A 55 -1.95 7.20 -1.24
C LEU A 55 -1.80 6.69 0.19
N LEU A 56 -1.06 7.38 1.06
CA LEU A 56 -0.85 6.93 2.44
C LEU A 56 -2.16 6.86 3.25
N PHE A 57 -3.06 7.82 3.07
CA PHE A 57 -4.36 7.84 3.76
C PHE A 57 -5.45 7.06 3.03
N PHE A 58 -5.32 6.90 1.70
CA PHE A 58 -6.27 6.16 0.87
C PHE A 58 -5.53 5.12 0.02
N PRO A 59 -5.11 3.96 0.58
CA PRO A 59 -4.25 2.99 -0.10
C PRO A 59 -4.75 2.58 -1.48
N VAL A 60 -5.99 2.11 -1.55
CA VAL A 60 -6.58 1.58 -2.78
C VAL A 60 -7.12 2.73 -3.63
N MET A 61 -7.94 3.60 -3.05
CA MET A 61 -8.57 4.71 -3.76
C MET A 61 -7.56 5.73 -4.28
N GLY A 62 -6.57 6.11 -3.46
CA GLY A 62 -5.48 7.01 -3.84
C GLY A 62 -4.65 6.44 -4.98
N LEU A 63 -4.30 5.14 -4.93
CA LEU A 63 -3.58 4.49 -6.02
C LEU A 63 -4.40 4.48 -7.32
N ILE A 64 -5.69 4.16 -7.25
CA ILE A 64 -6.59 4.19 -8.42
C ILE A 64 -6.66 5.60 -9.01
N VAL A 65 -6.95 6.60 -8.18
CA VAL A 65 -7.04 8.01 -8.62
C VAL A 65 -5.73 8.45 -9.26
N TYR A 66 -4.59 8.17 -8.62
CA TYR A 66 -3.28 8.48 -9.17
C TYR A 66 -3.09 7.85 -10.55
N LEU A 67 -3.38 6.55 -10.69
CA LEU A 67 -3.23 5.85 -11.96
C LEU A 67 -4.12 6.41 -13.08
N VAL A 68 -5.31 6.92 -12.75
CA VAL A 68 -6.20 7.58 -13.70
C VAL A 68 -5.61 8.90 -14.17
N ILE A 69 -5.16 9.76 -13.25
CA ILE A 69 -4.63 11.09 -13.57
C ILE A 69 -3.15 11.09 -13.99
N ARG A 70 -2.45 9.94 -13.95
CA ARG A 70 -0.98 9.88 -14.10
C ARG A 70 -0.47 10.31 -15.48
N ASN A 71 -1.31 10.21 -16.50
CA ASN A 71 -0.96 10.46 -17.90
C ASN A 71 -1.54 11.78 -18.43
N ASP A 72 -2.39 12.44 -17.64
CA ASP A 72 -2.91 13.79 -17.89
C ASP A 72 -1.92 14.80 -17.29
#